data_AF-A0A3D3GKH9-F1
#
_entry.id   AF-A0A3D3GKH9-F1
#
_cell.length_a   1.000
_cell.length_b   1.000
_cell.length_c   1.000
_cell.angle_alpha   90.00
_cell.angle_beta   90.00
_cell.angle_gamma   90.00
#
_symmetry.space_group_name_H-M   'P 1'
#
loop_
_entity.id
_entity.type
_entity.pdbx_description
1 polymer ?
#
loop_
_entity_poly.entity_id
_entity_poly.type
_entity_poly.pdbx_seq_one_letter_code
_entity_poly.pdbx_strand_id
1 'polypeptide(L)'
;EDIFTLFITTRILNFLKGLKVNGEAAIEEALTAAKKEQGRNGLGAEILERLLAGEGLFAATAEGLKPVTKFKPGLFFKVWNQLEQVATQSGQLIQIPITQEAASKLTAS
;
A
#
# COMPACT_ATOMS: atom_id res chain seq x y z
N GLU A 1 12.84 5.72 13.29
CA GLU A 1 11.51 5.62 12.63
C GLU A 1 11.61 5.43 11.12
N ASP A 2 12.60 6.04 10.47
CA ASP A 2 12.79 5.93 9.02
C ASP A 2 13.06 4.49 8.58
N ILE A 3 14.00 3.79 9.23
CA ILE A 3 14.27 2.36 8.97
C ILE A 3 13.01 1.51 9.16
N PHE A 4 12.19 1.80 10.18
CA PHE A 4 10.93 1.12 10.41
C PHE A 4 9.95 1.38 9.26
N THR A 5 9.82 2.63 8.80
CA THR A 5 8.96 2.98 7.67
C THR A 5 9.41 2.32 6.37
N LEU A 6 10.72 2.30 6.10
CA LEU A 6 11.29 1.62 4.93
C LEU A 6 11.07 0.10 5.00
N PHE A 7 11.22 -0.50 6.18
CA PHE A 7 10.91 -1.91 6.38
C PHE A 7 9.43 -2.21 6.11
N ILE A 8 8.51 -1.39 6.61
CA ILE A 8 7.08 -1.57 6.30
C ILE A 8 6.79 -1.34 4.81
N THR A 9 7.47 -0.38 4.19
CA THR A 9 7.35 -0.14 2.74
C THR A 9 7.74 -1.38 1.95
N THR A 10 8.85 -2.06 2.29
CA THR A 10 9.20 -3.32 1.63
C THR A 10 8.17 -4.43 1.90
N ARG A 11 7.55 -4.48 3.08
CA ARG A 11 6.45 -5.41 3.39
C ARG A 11 5.21 -5.13 2.53
N ILE A 12 4.87 -3.88 2.28
CA ILE A 12 3.79 -3.48 1.37
C ILE A 12 4.11 -3.93 -0.05
N LEU A 13 5.34 -3.69 -0.54
CA LEU A 13 5.76 -4.16 -1.86
C LEU A 13 5.70 -5.68 -1.97
N ASN A 14 6.14 -6.41 -0.94
CA ASN A 14 6.06 -7.87 -0.92
C ASN A 14 4.61 -8.38 -0.87
N PHE A 15 3.69 -7.65 -0.24
CA PHE A 15 2.27 -7.95 -0.30
C PHE A 15 1.74 -7.81 -1.73
N LEU A 16 2.02 -6.70 -2.41
CA LEU A 16 1.64 -6.51 -3.83
C LEU A 16 2.19 -7.61 -4.72
N LYS A 17 3.45 -8.00 -4.50
CA LYS A 17 4.09 -9.10 -5.26
C LYS A 17 3.39 -10.44 -5.10
N GLY A 18 2.69 -10.67 -3.99
CA GLY A 18 1.93 -11.89 -3.71
C GLY A 18 0.49 -11.86 -4.21
N LEU A 19 0.01 -10.74 -4.75
CA LEU A 19 -1.34 -10.64 -5.29
C LEU A 19 -1.47 -11.42 -6.60
N LYS A 20 -2.63 -12.05 -6.77
CA LYS A 20 -3.02 -12.68 -8.03
C LYS A 20 -3.70 -11.64 -8.90
N VAL A 21 -3.06 -11.31 -10.02
CA VAL A 21 -3.61 -10.43 -11.05
C VAL A 21 -3.55 -11.15 -12.40
N ASN A 22 -4.45 -10.80 -13.31
CA ASN A 22 -4.52 -11.41 -14.63
C ASN A 22 -3.87 -10.46 -15.65
N GLY A 23 -2.67 -10.80 -16.12
CA GLY A 23 -1.94 -9.97 -17.08
C GLY A 23 -1.42 -8.68 -16.45
N GLU A 24 -1.75 -7.55 -17.04
CA GLU A 24 -1.41 -6.22 -16.51
C GLU A 24 -2.65 -5.61 -15.86
N ALA A 25 -2.52 -5.11 -14.63
CA ALA A 25 -3.65 -4.59 -13.86
C ALA A 25 -3.29 -3.24 -13.21
N ALA A 26 -4.26 -2.35 -13.12
CA ALA A 26 -4.12 -1.16 -12.27
C ALA A 26 -4.11 -1.58 -10.78
N ILE A 27 -3.44 -0.81 -9.93
CA ILE A 27 -3.39 -1.12 -8.50
C ILE A 27 -4.79 -1.21 -7.86
N GLU A 28 -5.73 -0.36 -8.27
CA GLU A 28 -7.10 -0.35 -7.77
C GLU A 28 -7.83 -1.68 -8.09
N GLU A 29 -7.57 -2.24 -9.26
CA GLU A 29 -8.11 -3.54 -9.69
C GLU A 29 -7.50 -4.67 -8.87
N ALA A 30 -6.18 -4.64 -8.66
CA ALA A 30 -5.46 -5.62 -7.86
C ALA A 30 -5.95 -5.63 -6.40
N LEU A 31 -6.14 -4.46 -5.79
CA LEU A 31 -6.65 -4.32 -4.42
C LEU A 31 -8.12 -4.73 -4.33
N THR A 32 -8.94 -4.39 -5.33
CA THR A 32 -10.34 -4.85 -5.41
C THR A 32 -10.44 -6.37 -5.50
N ALA A 33 -9.59 -7.01 -6.30
CA ALA A 33 -9.51 -8.46 -6.39
C ALA A 33 -9.09 -9.09 -5.06
N ALA A 34 -8.05 -8.55 -4.41
CA ALA A 34 -7.57 -9.03 -3.12
C ALA A 34 -8.64 -8.94 -2.01
N LYS A 35 -9.47 -7.88 -2.00
CA LYS A 35 -10.61 -7.74 -1.08
C LYS A 35 -11.66 -8.84 -1.26
N LYS A 36 -11.85 -9.37 -2.47
CA LYS A 36 -12.80 -10.46 -2.72
C LYS A 36 -12.33 -11.81 -2.17
N GLU A 37 -11.02 -12.02 -1.99
CA GLU A 37 -10.46 -13.28 -1.49
C GLU A 37 -10.74 -13.55 0.00
N GLN A 38 -11.26 -12.54 0.74
CA GLN A 38 -11.45 -12.56 2.20
C GLN A 38 -10.14 -12.88 2.99
N GLY A 39 -10.16 -12.66 4.30
CA GLY A 39 -9.00 -12.95 5.16
C GLY A 39 -7.83 -11.95 5.04
N ARG A 40 -6.58 -12.44 5.13
CA ARG A 40 -5.38 -11.59 5.27
C ARG A 40 -5.12 -10.69 4.06
N ASN A 41 -5.39 -11.18 2.85
CA ASN A 41 -5.19 -10.40 1.63
C ASN A 41 -6.18 -9.24 1.55
N GLY A 42 -7.46 -9.50 1.85
CA GLY A 42 -8.49 -8.47 1.83
C GLY A 42 -8.24 -7.37 2.87
N LEU A 43 -7.87 -7.75 4.09
CA LEU A 43 -7.52 -6.79 5.14
C LEU A 43 -6.27 -5.97 4.80
N GLY A 44 -5.25 -6.61 4.22
CA GLY A 44 -4.05 -5.92 3.74
C GLY A 44 -4.36 -4.91 2.63
N ALA A 45 -5.27 -5.27 1.72
CA ALA A 45 -5.71 -4.39 0.64
C ALA A 45 -6.48 -3.18 1.17
N GLU A 46 -7.41 -3.38 2.11
CA GLU A 46 -8.15 -2.28 2.77
C GLU A 46 -7.20 -1.32 3.50
N ILE A 47 -6.23 -1.84 4.25
CA ILE A 47 -5.23 -1.01 4.95
C ILE A 47 -4.40 -0.20 3.95
N LEU A 48 -4.00 -0.80 2.83
CA LEU A 48 -3.21 -0.11 1.81
C LEU A 48 -4.03 0.97 1.09
N GLU A 49 -5.30 0.71 0.76
CA GLU A 49 -6.18 1.73 0.17
C GLU A 49 -6.32 2.96 1.09
N ARG A 50 -6.52 2.76 2.39
CA ARG A 50 -6.57 3.85 3.37
C ARG A 50 -5.28 4.65 3.45
N LEU A 51 -4.13 3.95 3.41
CA LEU A 51 -2.83 4.62 3.35
C LEU A 51 -2.71 5.48 2.09
N LEU A 52 -3.09 4.94 0.92
CA LEU A 52 -3.03 5.66 -0.37
C LEU A 52 -4.01 6.83 -0.43
N ALA A 53 -5.15 6.75 0.27
CA ALA A 53 -6.10 7.85 0.45
C ALA A 53 -5.57 8.96 1.39
N GLY A 54 -4.41 8.77 2.03
CA GLY A 54 -3.78 9.75 2.91
C GLY A 54 -4.21 9.66 4.38
N GLU A 55 -4.94 8.62 4.77
CA GLU A 55 -5.38 8.44 6.16
C GLU A 55 -4.25 7.93 7.09
N GLY A 56 -3.09 7.59 6.53
CA GLY A 56 -1.98 6.99 7.25
C GLY A 56 -2.09 5.46 7.34
N LEU A 57 -1.11 4.85 8.02
CA LEU A 57 -1.04 3.39 8.14
C LEU A 57 -1.75 2.91 9.41
N PHE A 58 -2.56 1.86 9.26
CA PHE A 58 -3.24 1.18 10.36
C PHE A 58 -2.75 -0.26 10.53
N ALA A 59 -2.71 -0.72 11.78
CA ALA A 59 -2.49 -2.12 12.12
C ALA A 59 -3.81 -2.74 12.59
N ALA A 60 -4.11 -3.94 12.10
CA ALA A 60 -5.22 -4.72 12.62
C ALA A 60 -4.82 -5.42 13.92
N THR A 61 -5.58 -5.15 14.99
CA THR A 61 -5.43 -5.76 16.30
C THR A 61 -6.73 -6.44 16.71
N ALA A 62 -6.72 -7.15 17.83
CA ALA A 62 -7.94 -7.73 18.41
C ALA A 62 -9.01 -6.66 18.77
N GLU A 63 -8.59 -5.40 18.94
CA GLU A 63 -9.46 -4.26 19.22
C GLU A 63 -9.84 -3.45 17.96
N GLY A 64 -9.54 -3.98 16.77
CA GLY A 64 -9.78 -3.31 15.49
C GLY A 64 -8.55 -2.59 14.93
N LEU A 65 -8.77 -1.62 14.04
CA LEU A 65 -7.71 -0.88 13.37
C LEU A 65 -7.15 0.22 14.27
N LYS A 66 -5.84 0.19 14.54
CA LYS A 66 -5.13 1.21 15.31
C LYS A 66 -4.07 1.90 14.44
N PRO A 67 -3.91 3.23 14.54
CA PRO A 67 -2.90 3.94 13.77
C PRO A 67 -1.48 3.53 14.17
N VAL A 68 -0.58 3.42 13.20
CA VAL A 68 0.84 3.10 13.41
C VAL A 68 1.63 4.41 13.50
N THR A 69 1.70 5.00 14.68
CA THR A 69 2.27 6.34 14.90
C THR A 69 3.76 6.48 14.53
N LYS A 70 4.52 5.38 14.53
CA LYS A 70 5.93 5.35 14.12
C LYS A 70 6.14 5.34 12.60
N PHE A 71 5.08 5.08 11.82
CA PHE A 71 5.15 5.07 10.37
C PHE A 71 5.10 6.51 9.85
N LYS A 72 5.98 6.86 8.92
CA LYS A 72 6.05 8.20 8.32
C LYS A 72 5.48 8.19 6.90
N PRO A 73 4.21 8.59 6.66
CA PRO A 73 3.60 8.55 5.33
C PRO A 73 4.41 9.31 4.28
N GLY A 74 4.99 10.46 4.64
CA GLY A 74 5.83 11.23 3.71
C GLY A 74 7.06 10.47 3.19
N LEU A 75 7.70 9.62 4.00
CA LEU A 75 8.81 8.79 3.55
C LEU A 75 8.34 7.63 2.67
N PHE A 76 7.20 7.02 3.02
CA PHE A 76 6.57 6.01 2.16
C PHE A 76 6.24 6.59 0.78
N PHE A 77 5.55 7.73 0.70
CA PHE A 77 5.18 8.35 -0.57
C PHE A 77 6.38 8.80 -1.40
N LYS A 78 7.50 9.20 -0.78
CA LYS A 78 8.75 9.46 -1.49
C LYS A 78 9.26 8.22 -2.24
N VAL A 79 9.12 7.03 -1.67
CA VAL A 79 9.50 5.77 -2.33
C VAL A 79 8.43 5.35 -3.33
N TRP A 80 7.18 5.39 -2.92
CA TRP A 80 6.02 4.97 -3.71
C TRP A 80 5.89 5.73 -5.03
N ASN A 81 6.08 7.05 -5.01
CA ASN A 81 5.96 7.90 -6.19
C ASN A 81 7.10 7.72 -7.21
N GLN A 82 8.13 6.93 -6.88
CA GLN A 82 9.17 6.52 -7.82
C GLN A 82 8.85 5.19 -8.50
N LEU A 83 7.76 4.52 -8.11
CA LEU A 83 7.34 3.25 -8.69
C LEU A 83 6.43 3.53 -9.89
N GLU A 84 6.81 3.00 -11.04
CA GLU A 84 5.93 2.93 -12.21
C GLU A 84 5.09 1.66 -12.17
N GLN A 85 5.72 0.55 -11.78
CA GLN A 85 5.08 -0.77 -11.75
C GLN A 85 5.69 -1.70 -10.70
N VAL A 86 4.93 -2.70 -10.28
CA VAL A 86 5.38 -3.79 -9.42
C VAL A 86 5.16 -5.12 -10.12
N ALA A 87 6.24 -5.87 -10.37
CA ALA A 87 6.15 -7.23 -10.90
C ALA A 87 5.81 -8.24 -9.78
N THR A 88 4.76 -9.03 -9.98
CA THR A 88 4.34 -10.08 -9.06
C THR A 88 5.27 -11.29 -9.12
N GLN A 89 5.18 -12.18 -8.11
CA GLN A 89 5.95 -13.43 -8.07
C GLN A 89 5.60 -14.39 -9.22
N SER A 90 4.40 -14.26 -9.80
CA SER A 90 3.96 -15.01 -10.97
C SER A 90 4.22 -14.29 -12.30
N GLY A 91 4.97 -13.18 -12.27
CA GLY A 91 5.44 -12.48 -13.48
C GLY A 91 4.46 -11.49 -14.09
N GLN A 92 3.30 -11.26 -13.47
CA GLN A 92 2.35 -10.23 -13.88
C GLN A 92 2.75 -8.85 -13.39
N LEU A 93 2.15 -7.80 -13.94
CA LEU A 93 2.49 -6.41 -13.64
C LEU A 93 1.30 -5.68 -12.99
N ILE A 94 1.60 -4.96 -11.92
CA ILE A 94 0.68 -4.01 -11.29
C ILE A 94 1.17 -2.60 -11.61
N GLN A 95 0.35 -1.83 -12.32
CA GLN A 95 0.65 -0.44 -12.63
C GLN A 95 0.36 0.46 -11.43
N ILE A 96 1.33 1.31 -11.08
CA ILE A 96 1.25 2.23 -9.95
C ILE A 96 1.05 3.66 -10.50
N PRO A 97 -0.10 4.30 -10.22
CA PRO A 97 -0.30 5.68 -10.64
C PRO A 97 0.56 6.62 -9.83
N ILE A 98 1.12 7.64 -10.49
CA ILE A 98 1.82 8.74 -9.82
C ILE A 98 0.81 9.47 -8.93
N THR A 99 0.96 9.35 -7.62
CA THR A 99 0.05 9.97 -6.66
C THR A 99 0.50 11.41 -6.42
N GLN A 100 -0.01 12.36 -7.22
CA GLN A 100 0.32 13.79 -7.07
C GLN A 100 -0.33 14.46 -5.84
N GLU A 101 -1.37 13.85 -5.24
CA GLU A 101 -2.20 14.52 -4.22
C GLU A 101 -1.85 14.25 -2.74
N ALA A 102 -1.09 13.21 -2.41
CA ALA A 102 -0.77 12.90 -1.01
C ALA A 102 0.34 13.81 -0.43
N ALA A 103 1.23 14.36 -1.28
CA ALA A 103 2.32 15.21 -0.83
C ALA A 103 1.86 16.60 -0.35
N SER A 104 0.76 17.13 -0.92
CA SER A 104 0.27 18.49 -0.62
C SER A 104 -0.54 18.58 0.68
N LYS A 105 -1.04 17.46 1.23
CA LYS A 105 -1.85 17.43 2.46
C LYS A 105 -1.05 17.22 3.74
N LEU A 106 0.22 16.80 3.66
CA LEU A 106 1.08 16.58 4.83
C LEU A 106 1.97 17.78 5.20
N THR A 107 2.04 18.82 4.38
CA THR A 107 2.77 20.07 4.67
C THR A 107 1.86 21.19 5.20
N ALA A 108 0.55 20.94 5.32
CA ALA A 108 -0.44 21.93 5.74
C ALA A 108 -1.02 21.69 7.15
N SER A 109 -0.38 20.90 8.01
CA SER A 109 -0.80 20.72 9.42
C SER A 109 0.33 20.81 10.42
#